data_AF-A0A7R9ZZ52-F1
#
_entry.id   AF-A0A7R9ZZ52-F1
#
_cell.length_a   1.000
_cell.length_b   1.000
_cell.length_c   1.000
_cell.angle_alpha   90.00
_cell.angle_beta   90.00
_cell.angle_gamma   90.00
#
_symmetry.space_group_name_H-M   'P 1'
#
loop_
_entity.id
_entity.type
_entity.pdbx_description
1 polymer ?
#
loop_
_entity_poly.entity_id
_entity_poly.type
_entity_poly.pdbx_seq_one_letter_code
_entity_poly.pdbx_strand_id
1 'polypeptide(L)'
;PGVVGVILSGFIFSFFLQEDILTGREDFQRLSFFLVLLTAGFEISLADLRPYILIFATVPAALEIFGITVYAHCTMRFTIIEGLITATTLFGLGDGLVIPKMGEFGKQFTGHPVPRLVFMWAPLEASFALTTFGILAGLSDAKNSGSVSPGALVLSNLLRIAATLAVGALVG
;
A
#
# COMPACT_ATOMS: atom_id res chain seq x y z
N PRO A 1 -3.44 -19.84 -8.53
CA PRO A 1 -2.94 -18.83 -7.56
C PRO A 1 -3.87 -18.76 -6.35
N GLY A 2 -3.33 -18.70 -5.12
CA GLY A 2 -4.15 -18.70 -3.90
C GLY A 2 -5.20 -17.58 -3.88
N VAL A 3 -4.85 -16.40 -4.40
CA VAL A 3 -5.73 -15.22 -4.48
C VAL A 3 -7.04 -15.52 -5.23
N VAL A 4 -6.99 -16.19 -6.39
CA VAL A 4 -8.19 -16.51 -7.17
C VAL A 4 -9.11 -17.46 -6.40
N GLY A 5 -8.52 -18.44 -5.69
CA GLY A 5 -9.28 -19.37 -4.86
C GLY A 5 -9.98 -18.69 -3.69
N VAL A 6 -9.31 -17.75 -3.03
CA VAL A 6 -9.88 -16.95 -1.91
C VAL A 6 -11.00 -16.02 -2.39
N ILE A 7 -10.82 -15.37 -3.54
CA ILE A 7 -11.87 -14.52 -4.13
C ILE A 7 -13.09 -15.36 -4.51
N LEU A 8 -12.86 -16.50 -5.15
CA LEU A 8 -13.94 -17.38 -5.60
C LEU A 8 -14.68 -18.03 -4.43
N SER A 9 -13.97 -18.44 -3.37
CA SER A 9 -14.61 -18.91 -2.15
C SER A 9 -15.43 -17.81 -1.48
N GLY A 10 -14.90 -16.59 -1.37
CA GLY A 10 -15.63 -15.43 -0.85
C GLY A 10 -16.92 -15.16 -1.63
N PHE A 11 -16.88 -15.24 -2.96
CA PHE A 11 -18.07 -15.08 -3.81
C PHE A 11 -19.11 -16.17 -3.58
N ILE A 12 -18.69 -17.43 -3.48
CA ILE A 12 -19.59 -18.56 -3.21
C ILE A 12 -20.19 -18.47 -1.80
N PHE A 13 -19.38 -18.17 -0.78
CA PHE A 13 -19.83 -18.08 0.60
C PHE A 13 -20.66 -16.83 0.89
N SER A 14 -20.58 -15.79 0.05
CA SER A 14 -21.42 -14.59 0.18
C SER A 14 -22.92 -14.91 0.15
N PHE A 15 -23.33 -16.01 -0.49
CA PHE A 15 -24.74 -16.44 -0.53
C PHE A 15 -25.20 -17.15 0.76
N PHE A 16 -24.28 -17.55 1.63
CA PHE A 16 -24.54 -18.31 2.86
C PHE A 16 -24.20 -17.53 4.14
N LEU A 17 -23.64 -16.32 4.02
CA LEU A 17 -23.20 -15.49 5.13
C LEU A 17 -24.38 -14.71 5.74
N GLN A 18 -24.45 -14.67 7.07
CA GLN A 18 -25.41 -13.89 7.83
C GLN A 18 -25.04 -12.39 7.84
N GLU A 19 -26.04 -11.50 7.89
CA GLU A 19 -25.83 -10.04 7.89
C GLU A 19 -24.95 -9.53 9.04
N ASP A 20 -24.96 -10.21 10.19
CA ASP A 20 -24.11 -9.87 11.35
C ASP A 20 -22.61 -9.98 11.03
N ILE A 21 -22.21 -10.97 10.21
CA ILE A 21 -20.82 -11.15 9.79
C ILE A 21 -20.42 -10.08 8.77
N LEU A 22 -21.35 -9.68 7.91
CA LEU A 22 -21.11 -8.60 6.95
C LEU A 22 -20.96 -7.25 7.64
N THR A 23 -21.65 -7.04 8.76
CA THR A 23 -21.54 -5.82 9.59
C THR A 23 -20.17 -5.72 10.26
N GLY A 24 -19.60 -6.83 10.72
CA GLY A 24 -18.24 -6.86 11.31
C GLY A 24 -17.09 -6.73 10.30
N ARG A 25 -17.38 -6.67 8.99
CA ARG A 25 -16.36 -6.64 7.92
C ARG A 25 -15.38 -5.47 8.09
N GLU A 26 -15.87 -4.29 8.43
CA GLU A 26 -15.03 -3.10 8.55
C GLU A 26 -13.98 -3.27 9.65
N ASP A 27 -14.38 -3.84 10.79
CA ASP A 27 -13.47 -4.13 11.91
C ASP A 27 -12.44 -5.21 11.55
N PHE A 28 -12.86 -6.29 10.88
CA PHE A 28 -11.94 -7.33 10.41
C PHE A 28 -10.95 -6.78 9.37
N GLN A 29 -11.40 -5.93 8.44
CA GLN A 29 -10.53 -5.28 7.48
C GLN A 29 -9.52 -4.38 8.18
N ARG A 30 -9.97 -3.58 9.16
CA ARG A 30 -9.09 -2.70 9.94
C ARG A 30 -8.04 -3.49 10.72
N LEU A 31 -8.43 -4.58 11.38
CA LEU A 31 -7.52 -5.47 12.08
C LEU A 31 -6.52 -6.12 11.11
N SER A 32 -6.99 -6.55 9.95
CA SER A 32 -6.13 -7.16 8.92
C SER A 32 -5.08 -6.15 8.41
N PHE A 33 -5.49 -4.92 8.11
CA PHE A 33 -4.56 -3.85 7.72
C PHE A 33 -3.54 -3.56 8.83
N PHE A 34 -4.00 -3.50 10.09
CA PHE A 34 -3.10 -3.32 11.23
C PHE A 34 -2.06 -4.44 11.33
N LEU A 35 -2.48 -5.71 11.23
CA LEU A 35 -1.58 -6.86 11.28
C LEU A 35 -0.60 -6.89 10.10
N VAL A 36 -1.04 -6.56 8.90
CA VAL A 36 -0.18 -6.48 7.71
C VAL A 36 0.87 -5.39 7.89
N LEU A 37 0.49 -4.22 8.39
CA LEU A 37 1.43 -3.13 8.65
C LEU A 37 2.42 -3.44 9.76
N LEU A 38 1.95 -4.10 10.82
CA LEU A 38 2.79 -4.54 11.93
C LEU A 38 3.83 -5.57 11.45
N THR A 39 3.39 -6.54 10.65
CA THR A 39 4.27 -7.58 10.09
C THR A 39 5.29 -6.97 9.14
N ALA A 40 4.86 -6.09 8.23
CA ALA A 40 5.77 -5.38 7.33
C ALA A 40 6.79 -4.53 8.10
N GLY A 41 6.38 -3.88 9.19
CA GLY A 41 7.28 -3.12 10.06
C GLY A 41 8.35 -3.99 10.74
N PHE A 42 8.00 -5.20 11.17
CA PHE A 42 8.98 -6.13 11.77
C PHE A 42 9.87 -6.84 10.73
N GLU A 43 9.42 -6.96 9.49
CA GLU A 43 10.17 -7.62 8.41
C GLU A 43 11.23 -6.70 7.78
N ILE A 44 11.08 -5.38 7.91
CA ILE A 44 12.06 -4.40 7.45
C ILE A 44 13.27 -4.35 8.40
N SER A 45 14.44 -4.74 7.90
CA SER A 45 15.72 -4.52 8.60
C SER A 45 16.30 -3.15 8.30
N LEU A 46 16.69 -2.38 9.33
CA LEU A 46 17.38 -1.09 9.14
C LEU A 46 18.71 -1.20 8.37
N ALA A 47 19.36 -2.37 8.41
CA ALA A 47 20.60 -2.63 7.67
C ALA A 47 20.41 -2.62 6.15
N ASP A 48 19.16 -2.78 5.70
CA ASP A 48 18.79 -2.89 4.30
C ASP A 48 18.28 -1.54 3.72
N LEU A 49 18.13 -0.48 4.54
CA LEU A 49 17.76 0.89 4.10
C LEU A 49 18.95 1.66 3.50
N ARG A 50 19.46 1.20 2.36
CA ARG A 50 20.48 1.94 1.62
C ARG A 50 19.82 2.95 0.66
N PRO A 51 20.40 4.16 0.48
CA PRO A 51 19.78 5.22 -0.32
C PRO A 51 19.54 4.82 -1.77
N TYR A 52 20.39 3.95 -2.36
CA TYR A 52 20.15 3.45 -3.72
C TYR A 52 18.88 2.58 -3.79
N ILE A 53 18.58 1.79 -2.76
CA ILE A 53 17.41 0.89 -2.73
C ILE A 53 16.13 1.71 -2.63
N LEU A 54 16.15 2.77 -1.83
CA LEU A 54 15.04 3.73 -1.76
C LEU A 54 14.75 4.33 -3.13
N ILE A 55 15.78 4.75 -3.87
CA ILE A 55 15.59 5.32 -5.21
C ILE A 55 15.03 4.25 -6.18
N PHE A 56 15.58 3.04 -6.14
CA PHE A 56 15.13 1.93 -7.00
C PHE A 56 13.72 1.43 -6.67
N ALA A 57 13.25 1.56 -5.43
CA ALA A 57 11.87 1.26 -5.05
C ALA A 57 10.93 2.43 -5.42
N THR A 58 11.33 3.66 -5.11
CA THR A 58 10.40 4.81 -5.17
C THR A 58 10.23 5.37 -6.58
N VAL A 59 11.28 5.40 -7.41
CA VAL A 59 11.22 5.99 -8.75
C VAL A 59 10.32 5.18 -9.69
N PRO A 60 10.48 3.85 -9.82
CA PRO A 60 9.57 3.03 -10.62
C PRO A 60 8.14 3.09 -10.08
N ALA A 61 7.97 3.05 -8.76
CA ALA A 61 6.66 3.18 -8.13
C ALA A 61 5.95 4.49 -8.50
N ALA A 62 6.66 5.62 -8.43
CA ALA A 62 6.11 6.91 -8.81
C ALA A 62 5.72 6.97 -10.31
N LEU A 63 6.54 6.37 -11.18
CA LEU A 63 6.24 6.29 -12.62
C LEU A 63 5.01 5.42 -12.90
N GLU A 64 4.85 4.31 -12.18
CA GLU A 64 3.69 3.42 -12.31
C GLU A 64 2.41 4.11 -11.82
N ILE A 65 2.44 4.73 -10.63
CA ILE A 65 1.30 5.50 -10.10
C ILE A 65 0.92 6.62 -11.08
N PHE A 66 1.90 7.33 -11.64
CA PHE A 66 1.65 8.36 -12.64
C PHE A 66 1.02 7.77 -13.91
N GLY A 67 1.55 6.67 -14.43
CA GLY A 67 1.01 5.97 -15.60
C GLY A 67 -0.44 5.52 -15.41
N ILE A 68 -0.75 4.91 -14.26
CA ILE A 68 -2.12 4.48 -13.93
C ILE A 68 -3.04 5.69 -13.77
N THR A 69 -2.56 6.79 -13.20
CA THR A 69 -3.34 8.04 -13.06
C THR A 69 -3.68 8.63 -14.41
N VAL A 70 -2.70 8.71 -15.33
CA VAL A 70 -2.93 9.18 -16.71
C VAL A 70 -3.93 8.26 -17.42
N TYR A 71 -3.79 6.94 -17.26
CA TYR A 71 -4.74 5.98 -17.81
C TYR A 71 -6.16 6.16 -17.25
N ALA A 72 -6.30 6.31 -15.94
CA ALA A 72 -7.60 6.53 -15.29
C ALA A 72 -8.24 7.85 -15.75
N HIS A 73 -7.45 8.91 -15.89
CA HIS A 73 -7.93 10.19 -16.38
C HIS A 73 -8.40 10.12 -17.85
N CYS A 74 -7.58 9.53 -18.73
CA CYS A 74 -7.88 9.47 -20.17
C CYS A 74 -9.00 8.49 -20.51
N THR A 75 -9.02 7.30 -19.88
CA THR A 75 -9.95 6.22 -20.22
C THR A 75 -11.25 6.28 -19.41
N MET A 76 -11.15 6.50 -18.10
CA MET A 76 -12.32 6.49 -17.19
C MET A 76 -12.90 7.88 -16.93
N ARG A 77 -12.28 8.95 -17.46
CA ARG A 77 -12.69 10.36 -17.29
C ARG A 77 -12.75 10.80 -15.82
N PHE A 78 -11.95 10.19 -14.95
CA PHE A 78 -11.82 10.58 -13.55
C PHE A 78 -11.08 11.91 -13.40
N THR A 79 -11.31 12.65 -12.32
CA THR A 79 -10.46 13.79 -11.98
C THR A 79 -9.05 13.34 -11.61
N ILE A 80 -8.06 14.25 -11.66
CA ILE A 80 -6.67 13.91 -11.33
C ILE A 80 -6.56 13.31 -9.91
N ILE A 81 -7.32 13.83 -8.94
CA ILE A 81 -7.30 13.34 -7.56
C ILE A 81 -7.90 11.92 -7.47
N GLU A 82 -9.04 11.68 -8.11
CA GLU A 82 -9.68 10.35 -8.15
C GLU A 82 -8.80 9.32 -8.88
N GLY A 83 -8.15 9.73 -9.96
CA GLY A 83 -7.19 8.92 -10.69
C GLY A 83 -5.98 8.56 -9.82
N LEU A 84 -5.47 9.53 -9.04
CA LEU A 84 -4.33 9.32 -8.15
C LEU A 84 -4.68 8.40 -6.97
N ILE A 85 -5.86 8.56 -6.37
CA ILE A 85 -6.39 7.63 -5.36
C ILE A 85 -6.49 6.22 -5.95
N THR A 86 -7.09 6.10 -7.14
CA THR A 86 -7.23 4.82 -7.84
C THR A 86 -5.87 4.18 -8.11
N ALA A 87 -4.91 4.96 -8.60
CA ALA A 87 -3.55 4.49 -8.90
C ALA A 87 -2.83 4.00 -7.63
N THR A 88 -2.89 4.75 -6.53
CA THR A 88 -2.27 4.33 -5.26
C THR A 88 -2.89 3.06 -4.69
N THR A 89 -4.19 2.83 -4.88
CA THR A 89 -4.87 1.61 -4.46
C THR A 89 -4.47 0.40 -5.32
N LEU A 90 -4.22 0.60 -6.62
CA LEU A 90 -3.89 -0.49 -7.55
C LEU A 90 -2.41 -0.89 -7.54
N PHE A 91 -1.51 0.07 -7.31
CA PHE A 91 -0.06 -0.13 -7.38
C PHE A 91 0.43 -1.32 -6.54
N GLY A 92 -0.02 -1.43 -5.28
CA GLY A 92 0.47 -2.47 -4.35
C GLY A 92 -0.12 -3.88 -4.54
N LEU A 93 -0.95 -4.12 -5.55
CA LEU A 93 -1.62 -5.43 -5.72
C LEU A 93 -0.69 -6.53 -6.26
N GLY A 94 0.38 -6.14 -6.96
CA GLY A 94 1.30 -7.08 -7.62
C GLY A 94 2.18 -7.88 -6.65
N ASP A 95 2.62 -7.26 -5.56
CA ASP A 95 3.60 -7.85 -4.64
C ASP A 95 3.11 -9.13 -3.98
N GLY A 96 1.81 -9.22 -3.69
CA GLY A 96 1.18 -10.41 -3.13
C GLY A 96 1.29 -11.66 -4.02
N LEU A 97 1.50 -11.48 -5.33
CA LEU A 97 1.73 -12.57 -6.29
C LEU A 97 3.22 -12.82 -6.54
N VAL A 98 4.04 -11.78 -6.51
CA VAL A 98 5.48 -11.83 -6.83
C VAL A 98 6.28 -12.39 -5.65
N ILE A 99 6.01 -11.97 -4.42
CA ILE A 99 6.75 -12.38 -3.21
C ILE A 99 6.78 -13.92 -3.05
N PRO A 100 5.65 -14.66 -3.13
CA PRO A 100 5.68 -16.13 -3.02
C PRO A 100 6.50 -16.78 -4.13
N LYS A 101 6.40 -16.25 -5.36
CA LYS A 101 7.15 -16.75 -6.52
C LYS A 101 8.65 -16.48 -6.39
N MET A 102 9.04 -15.36 -5.81
CA MET A 102 10.44 -15.08 -5.49
C MET A 102 10.97 -15.99 -4.38
N GLY A 103 10.12 -16.41 -3.43
CA GLY A 103 10.45 -17.43 -2.44
C GLY A 103 10.70 -18.81 -3.07
N GLU A 104 9.87 -19.22 -4.03
CA GLU A 104 10.09 -20.44 -4.82
C GLU A 104 11.38 -20.35 -5.65
N PHE A 105 11.62 -19.22 -6.31
CA PHE A 105 12.81 -18.97 -7.12
C PHE A 105 14.10 -19.03 -6.28
N GLY A 106 14.10 -18.43 -5.09
CA GLY A 106 15.25 -18.45 -4.18
C GLY A 106 15.61 -19.85 -3.68
N LYS A 107 14.64 -20.77 -3.62
CA LYS A 107 14.88 -22.19 -3.31
C LYS A 107 15.50 -22.95 -4.48
N GLN A 108 15.12 -22.61 -5.71
CA GLN A 108 15.68 -23.21 -6.93
C GLN A 108 17.08 -22.69 -7.25
N PHE A 109 17.32 -21.38 -7.05
CA PHE A 109 18.57 -20.69 -7.37
C PHE A 109 19.16 -20.06 -6.10
N THR A 110 19.81 -20.89 -5.29
CA THR A 110 20.42 -20.46 -4.04
C THR A 110 21.52 -19.42 -4.27
N GLY A 111 21.45 -18.30 -3.53
CA GLY A 111 22.43 -17.20 -3.62
C GLY A 111 22.16 -16.16 -4.72
N HIS A 112 21.08 -16.29 -5.50
CA HIS A 112 20.73 -15.27 -6.47
C HIS A 112 20.31 -13.96 -5.77
N PRO A 113 20.77 -12.78 -6.22
CA PRO A 113 20.50 -11.51 -5.53
C PRO A 113 19.05 -11.02 -5.69
N VAL A 114 18.35 -11.42 -6.76
CA VAL A 114 17.02 -10.88 -7.09
C VAL A 114 15.96 -11.14 -6.02
N PRO A 115 15.75 -12.35 -5.49
CA PRO A 115 14.78 -12.56 -4.41
C PRO A 115 15.05 -11.68 -3.20
N ARG A 116 16.32 -11.53 -2.82
CA ARG A 116 16.71 -10.65 -1.71
C ARG A 116 16.35 -9.19 -2.00
N LEU A 117 16.70 -8.69 -3.19
CA LEU A 117 16.33 -7.33 -3.60
C LEU A 117 14.81 -7.14 -3.58
N VAL A 118 14.05 -8.17 -3.99
CA VAL A 118 12.58 -8.12 -3.99
C VAL A 118 12.00 -8.02 -2.58
N PHE A 119 12.49 -8.82 -1.65
CA PHE A 119 12.03 -8.74 -0.26
C PHE A 119 12.45 -7.43 0.42
N MET A 120 13.51 -6.79 -0.03
CA MET A 120 13.95 -5.48 0.50
C MET A 120 13.11 -4.31 -0.04
N TRP A 121 12.73 -4.32 -1.32
CA TRP A 121 12.00 -3.19 -1.91
C TRP A 121 10.48 -3.22 -1.66
N ALA A 122 9.88 -4.39 -1.46
CA ALA A 122 8.41 -4.53 -1.49
C ALA A 122 7.76 -3.87 -0.27
N PRO A 123 8.32 -3.99 0.95
CA PRO A 123 7.81 -3.24 2.09
C PRO A 123 7.96 -1.71 1.94
N LEU A 124 8.99 -1.24 1.23
CA LEU A 124 9.22 0.18 0.96
C LEU A 124 8.17 0.72 -0.02
N GLU A 125 7.90 -0.02 -1.10
CA GLU A 125 6.87 0.29 -2.08
C GLU A 125 5.47 0.30 -1.44
N ALA A 126 5.15 -0.71 -0.62
CA ALA A 126 3.90 -0.77 0.12
C ALA A 126 3.73 0.43 1.08
N SER A 127 4.79 0.79 1.82
CA SER A 127 4.78 1.92 2.74
C SER A 127 4.61 3.26 2.02
N PHE A 128 5.29 3.44 0.88
CA PHE A 128 5.17 4.61 0.03
C PHE A 128 3.75 4.77 -0.54
N ALA A 129 3.20 3.69 -1.08
CA ALA A 129 1.86 3.69 -1.66
C ALA A 129 0.79 3.97 -0.61
N LEU A 130 0.87 3.32 0.56
CA LEU A 130 -0.10 3.52 1.64
C LEU A 130 -0.03 4.93 2.23
N THR A 131 1.17 5.47 2.42
CA THR A 131 1.35 6.86 2.90
C THR A 131 0.76 7.85 1.90
N THR A 132 1.04 7.65 0.61
CA THR A 132 0.48 8.49 -0.46
C THR A 132 -1.04 8.41 -0.50
N PHE A 133 -1.60 7.19 -0.44
CA PHE A 133 -3.05 6.98 -0.35
C PHE A 133 -3.67 7.71 0.85
N GLY A 134 -3.07 7.60 2.04
CA GLY A 134 -3.56 8.26 3.25
C GLY A 134 -3.61 9.79 3.14
N ILE A 135 -2.62 10.40 2.49
CA ILE A 135 -2.60 11.85 2.22
C ILE A 135 -3.73 12.22 1.24
N LEU A 136 -3.88 11.45 0.16
CA LEU A 136 -4.88 11.73 -0.88
C LEU A 136 -6.31 11.52 -0.40
N ALA A 137 -6.57 10.45 0.35
CA ALA A 137 -7.85 10.19 0.97
C ALA A 137 -8.25 11.33 1.92
N GLY A 138 -7.31 11.78 2.76
CA GLY A 138 -7.53 12.94 3.64
C GLY A 138 -7.84 14.22 2.86
N LEU A 139 -7.18 14.45 1.73
CA LEU A 139 -7.44 15.60 0.87
C LEU A 139 -8.83 15.54 0.21
N SER A 140 -9.27 14.36 -0.23
CA SER A 140 -10.62 14.18 -0.79
C SER A 140 -11.72 14.43 0.24
N ASP A 141 -11.53 13.97 1.49
CA ASP A 141 -12.49 14.18 2.58
C ASP A 141 -12.60 15.66 2.98
N ALA A 142 -11.46 16.36 3.00
CA ALA A 142 -11.41 17.79 3.29
C ALA A 142 -12.13 18.63 2.22
N LYS A 143 -12.04 18.24 0.94
CA LYS A 143 -12.76 18.90 -0.17
C LYS A 143 -14.28 18.77 -0.02
N ASN A 144 -14.77 17.66 0.52
CA ASN A 144 -16.20 17.45 0.80
C ASN A 144 -16.70 18.19 2.06
N SER A 145 -15.81 18.52 2.99
CA SER A 145 -16.18 19.08 4.30
C SER A 145 -16.08 20.61 4.42
N GLY A 146 -15.66 21.32 3.36
CA GLY A 146 -15.79 22.80 3.19
C GLY A 146 -15.08 23.72 4.19
N SER A 147 -14.51 23.20 5.28
CA SER A 147 -14.13 23.98 6.47
C SER A 147 -12.61 24.12 6.69
N VAL A 148 -11.78 23.37 5.98
CA VAL A 148 -10.34 23.29 6.26
C VAL A 148 -9.51 23.78 5.07
N SER A 149 -8.61 24.74 5.32
CA SER A 149 -7.61 25.18 4.34
C SER A 149 -6.81 23.97 3.83
N PRO A 150 -6.72 23.76 2.50
CA PRO A 150 -5.91 22.71 1.92
C PRO A 150 -4.45 22.74 2.41
N GLY A 151 -3.90 23.95 2.63
CA GLY A 151 -2.54 24.13 3.13
C GLY A 151 -2.36 23.67 4.59
N ALA A 152 -3.36 23.88 5.45
CA ALA A 152 -3.32 23.40 6.83
C ALA A 152 -3.41 21.88 6.91
N LEU A 153 -4.12 21.24 5.97
CA LEU A 153 -4.26 19.79 5.90
C LEU A 153 -2.98 19.09 5.42
N VAL A 154 -2.30 19.69 4.44
CA VAL A 154 -0.98 19.22 3.99
C VAL A 154 0.03 19.34 5.12
N LEU A 155 0.02 20.47 5.83
CA LEU A 155 0.89 20.68 6.99
C LEU A 155 0.58 19.70 8.13
N SER A 156 -0.69 19.42 8.42
CA SER A 156 -1.06 18.46 9.48
C SER A 156 -0.65 17.03 9.14
N ASN A 157 -0.78 16.61 7.88
CA ASN A 157 -0.30 15.30 7.44
C ASN A 157 1.23 15.21 7.49
N LEU A 158 1.96 16.26 7.08
CA LEU A 158 3.42 16.32 7.21
C LEU A 158 3.88 16.27 8.67
N LEU A 159 3.22 17.02 9.56
CA LEU A 159 3.48 16.96 11.00
C LEU A 159 3.17 15.57 11.57
N ARG A 160 2.08 14.93 11.13
CA ARG A 160 1.72 13.58 11.55
C ARG A 160 2.78 12.57 11.12
N ILE A 161 3.24 12.65 9.87
CA ILE A 161 4.33 11.81 9.35
C ILE A 161 5.61 12.03 10.15
N ALA A 162 6.02 13.29 10.36
CA ALA A 162 7.22 13.63 11.13
C ALA A 162 7.14 13.13 12.58
N ALA A 163 5.99 13.29 13.24
CA ALA A 163 5.76 12.78 14.59
C ALA A 163 5.81 11.25 14.63
N THR A 164 5.18 10.57 13.67
CA THR A 164 5.23 9.09 13.58
C THR A 164 6.63 8.57 13.32
N LEU A 165 7.43 9.26 12.48
CA LEU A 165 8.82 8.92 12.23
C LEU A 165 9.69 9.12 13.48
N ALA A 166 9.49 10.22 14.20
CA ALA A 166 10.23 10.53 15.43
C ALA A 166 9.92 9.53 16.54
N VAL A 167 8.66 9.16 16.72
CA VAL A 167 8.28 8.10 17.68
C VAL A 167 8.85 6.75 17.24
N GLY A 168 8.77 6.43 15.95
CA GLY A 168 9.37 5.20 15.40
C GLY A 168 10.88 5.12 15.66
N ALA A 169 11.60 6.21 15.47
CA ALA A 169 13.04 6.29 15.71
C ALA A 169 13.45 6.31 17.20
N LEU A 170 12.52 6.64 18.10
CA LEU A 170 12.76 6.59 19.55
C LEU A 170 12.48 5.21 20.14
N VAL A 171 11.55 4.46 19.55
CA VAL A 171 11.09 3.15 20.04
C VAL A 171 11.84 1.99 19.38
N GLY A 172 12.32 2.16 18.14
CA GLY A 172 13.15 1.20 17.40
C GLY A 172 14.63 1.48 17.50
#